data_AF-A0A7S4UA68-F1
#
_entry.id   AF-A0A7S4UA68-F1
#
_cell.length_a   1.000
_cell.length_b   1.000
_cell.length_c   1.000
_cell.angle_alpha   90.00
_cell.angle_beta   90.00
_cell.angle_gamma   90.00
#
_symmetry.space_group_name_H-M   'P 1'
#
loop_
_entity.id
_entity.type
_entity.pdbx_description
1 polymer ?
#
loop_
_entity_poly.entity_id
_entity_poly.type
_entity_poly.pdbx_seq_one_letter_code
_entity_poly.pdbx_strand_id
1 'polypeptide(L)'
;MSSNAMEERMQKTKELLSYCDSVYKTTRRKTRTVQCGDVPIGSEHPIALQTMTTAMTTDIQGSIDQVMRCADAGAQLVRLTVQGQREADACSKIKEGLLKKGYTTPLVADIHFAPKIALQVADAFDKIRINPGNFADGRKSFEEITYENPEDYKAELDYIEEVFTPLVLKCKELGRAMRIGTNHGSLSARTLSYYGDTPAGMVESAFEFARICRKHDYHNFLFSMKASNPKVMVQAYRLLAAEMYDLGWDYPMHLGVTEAGEGEDGRMKSAIGIGSLLQDGLGDTIRVSLTEDPWFELEPCTKLRDIAMNQKDKIWTPVPTWKETTRNFMSFSQRQGQLPLQHESDPIDIRNVLHRDGSVISAVSLEDLASPDKLYYNLGCKTAVGMPFKDLATSDSILLQQSPAMDASKERTALRRLQEVGVGVLCPAQELQARPIPNAIAVYDLKQMPSKGAKLPDGAIRYALTVRGDESDEELAKLKSSEAVMLLLRVPDEVSRVHASRRVFNFLKENSID
;
A
#
# COMPACT_ATOMS: atom_id res chain seq x y z
N MET A 1 -31.15 -8.88 22.00
CA MET A 1 -29.97 -8.34 22.74
C MET A 1 -30.14 -6.82 22.86
N SER A 2 -29.98 -6.23 24.05
CA SER A 2 -30.15 -4.77 24.18
C SER A 2 -29.00 -4.03 23.51
N SER A 3 -29.30 -2.95 22.77
CA SER A 3 -28.31 -2.13 22.07
C SER A 3 -27.18 -1.65 23.00
N ASN A 4 -27.49 -1.47 24.28
CA ASN A 4 -26.57 -0.97 25.30
C ASN A 4 -25.30 -1.83 25.49
N ALA A 5 -25.36 -3.16 25.38
CA ALA A 5 -24.18 -4.00 25.60
C ALA A 5 -23.20 -3.95 24.42
N MET A 6 -23.72 -3.80 23.21
CA MET A 6 -22.92 -3.58 22.00
C MET A 6 -22.38 -2.14 21.99
N GLU A 7 -23.19 -1.16 22.39
CA GLU A 7 -22.75 0.23 22.53
C GLU A 7 -21.67 0.39 23.60
N GLU A 8 -21.77 -0.19 24.79
CA GLU A 8 -20.71 -0.15 25.81
C GLU A 8 -19.39 -0.77 25.31
N ARG A 9 -19.47 -1.89 24.57
CA ARG A 9 -18.30 -2.55 23.98
C ARG A 9 -17.69 -1.73 22.85
N MET A 10 -18.50 -1.05 22.05
CA MET A 10 -18.04 -0.07 21.06
C MET A 10 -17.57 1.24 21.69
N GLN A 11 -18.05 1.57 22.90
CA GLN A 11 -17.63 2.75 23.67
C GLN A 11 -16.19 2.59 24.16
N LYS A 12 -15.76 1.37 24.53
CA LYS A 12 -14.34 1.05 24.78
C LYS A 12 -13.45 1.31 23.55
N THR A 13 -14.00 1.22 22.33
CA THR A 13 -13.29 1.54 21.09
C THR A 13 -13.15 3.06 20.84
N LYS A 14 -13.84 3.91 21.62
CA LYS A 14 -13.98 5.35 21.37
C LYS A 14 -12.98 6.23 22.13
N GLU A 15 -12.37 5.72 23.19
CA GLU A 15 -11.15 6.31 23.75
C GLU A 15 -9.98 5.67 23.00
N LEU A 16 -9.37 6.39 22.05
CA LEU A 16 -8.16 5.94 21.36
C LEU A 16 -7.01 5.86 22.37
N LEU A 17 -6.97 4.72 23.07
CA LEU A 17 -5.85 4.20 23.84
C LEU A 17 -4.56 4.44 23.05
N SER A 18 -3.53 4.91 23.75
CA SER A 18 -2.22 5.21 23.17
C SER A 18 -1.63 3.99 22.47
N TYR A 19 -1.85 3.82 21.16
CA TYR A 19 -1.38 2.65 20.40
C TYR A 19 0.08 2.78 19.94
N CYS A 20 0.65 3.98 20.01
CA CYS A 20 2.02 4.28 19.66
C CYS A 20 2.55 5.41 20.56
N ASP A 21 3.88 5.49 20.71
CA ASP A 21 4.51 6.50 21.58
C ASP A 21 4.40 7.92 20.99
N SER A 22 4.31 8.03 19.66
CA SER A 22 4.16 9.31 18.97
C SER A 22 3.54 9.12 17.58
N VAL A 23 2.61 10.02 17.25
CA VAL A 23 1.97 10.12 15.93
C VAL A 23 2.69 11.06 14.97
N TYR A 24 3.76 11.74 15.44
CA TYR A 24 4.54 12.70 14.67
C TYR A 24 6.03 12.37 14.63
N LYS A 25 6.47 11.32 15.35
CA LYS A 25 7.83 10.76 15.30
C LYS A 25 7.72 9.25 15.32
N THR A 26 8.38 8.58 14.38
CA THR A 26 8.49 7.13 14.40
C THR A 26 9.37 6.69 15.58
N THR A 27 8.72 6.16 16.62
CA THR A 27 9.37 5.60 17.80
C THR A 27 8.99 4.14 17.90
N ARG A 28 10.00 3.26 17.78
CA ARG A 28 9.76 1.82 17.76
C ARG A 28 9.20 1.35 19.10
N ARG A 29 8.02 0.72 19.07
CA ARG A 29 7.35 0.13 20.23
C ARG A 29 8.30 -0.85 20.93
N LYS A 30 8.38 -0.75 22.26
CA LYS A 30 9.14 -1.70 23.08
C LYS A 30 8.43 -3.05 23.10
N THR A 31 9.18 -4.09 22.75
CA THR A 31 8.74 -5.49 22.70
C THR A 31 9.83 -6.40 23.23
N ARG A 32 9.43 -7.48 23.91
CA ARG A 32 10.33 -8.54 24.35
C ARG A 32 10.99 -9.24 23.14
N THR A 33 12.11 -9.90 23.40
CA THR A 33 12.73 -10.78 22.40
C THR A 33 12.07 -12.16 22.43
N VAL A 34 11.61 -12.62 21.27
CA VAL A 34 11.16 -13.99 20.99
C VAL A 34 12.23 -14.66 20.14
N GLN A 35 12.66 -15.86 20.51
CA GLN A 35 13.67 -16.59 19.77
C GLN A 35 13.06 -17.57 18.77
N CYS A 36 13.47 -17.49 17.50
CA CYS A 36 13.07 -18.41 16.45
C CYS A 36 14.31 -19.01 15.78
N GLY A 37 14.73 -20.19 16.24
CA GLY A 37 16.04 -20.74 15.88
C GLY A 37 17.12 -19.75 16.33
N ASP A 38 17.96 -19.31 15.41
CA ASP A 38 19.02 -18.31 15.67
C ASP A 38 18.59 -16.86 15.38
N VAL A 39 17.32 -16.63 15.02
CA VAL A 39 16.83 -15.29 14.63
C VAL A 39 16.01 -14.65 15.75
N PRO A 40 16.57 -13.68 16.49
CA PRO A 40 15.83 -12.98 17.54
C PRO A 40 14.84 -11.97 16.93
N ILE A 41 13.62 -11.98 17.42
CA ILE A 41 12.54 -11.09 16.97
C ILE A 41 12.08 -10.23 18.15
N GLY A 42 12.24 -8.91 18.05
CA GLY A 42 11.83 -7.96 19.08
C GLY A 42 12.43 -6.58 18.90
N SER A 43 12.10 -5.65 19.80
CA SER A 43 12.40 -4.22 19.68
C SER A 43 13.89 -3.86 19.77
N GLU A 44 14.71 -4.79 20.26
CA GLU A 44 16.16 -4.67 20.38
C GLU A 44 16.91 -5.14 19.12
N HIS A 45 16.22 -5.80 18.19
CA HIS A 45 16.80 -6.42 16.99
C HIS A 45 16.27 -5.76 15.72
N PRO A 46 17.00 -5.77 14.60
CA PRO A 46 16.44 -5.34 13.32
C PRO A 46 15.15 -6.10 12.99
N ILE A 47 14.23 -5.46 12.26
CA ILE A 47 12.97 -6.09 11.85
C ILE A 47 13.29 -7.28 10.94
N ALA A 48 12.88 -8.47 11.36
CA ALA A 48 13.27 -9.71 10.69
C ALA A 48 12.48 -9.94 9.38
N LEU A 49 13.19 -10.32 8.31
CA LEU A 49 12.61 -10.54 6.99
C LEU A 49 12.15 -11.99 6.81
N GLN A 50 10.90 -12.19 6.38
CA GLN A 50 10.34 -13.52 6.15
C GLN A 50 9.73 -13.63 4.75
N THR A 51 9.76 -14.84 4.21
CA THR A 51 9.04 -15.21 2.98
C THR A 51 8.34 -16.57 3.17
N MET A 52 7.63 -17.04 2.16
CA MET A 52 6.97 -18.34 2.16
C MET A 52 7.21 -19.07 0.85
N THR A 53 7.52 -20.36 0.92
CA THR A 53 7.66 -21.22 -0.25
C THR A 53 6.34 -21.35 -1.01
N THR A 54 6.45 -21.53 -2.33
CA THR A 54 5.33 -21.94 -3.20
C THR A 54 5.43 -23.41 -3.59
N ALA A 55 6.61 -24.04 -3.44
CA ALA A 55 6.79 -25.47 -3.64
C ALA A 55 5.89 -26.27 -2.70
N MET A 56 5.35 -27.39 -3.21
CA MET A 56 4.63 -28.35 -2.37
C MET A 56 5.60 -28.94 -1.35
N THR A 57 5.24 -28.91 -0.07
CA THR A 57 6.11 -29.40 1.01
C THR A 57 6.41 -30.90 0.90
N THR A 58 5.58 -31.66 0.18
CA THR A 58 5.85 -33.07 -0.15
C THR A 58 6.94 -33.25 -1.22
N ASP A 59 7.21 -32.23 -2.04
CA ASP A 59 8.40 -32.15 -2.87
C ASP A 59 9.58 -31.66 -2.02
N ILE A 60 10.25 -32.62 -1.38
CA ILE A 60 11.36 -32.36 -0.46
C ILE A 60 12.50 -31.62 -1.17
N GLN A 61 12.89 -32.04 -2.36
CA GLN A 61 14.02 -31.46 -3.07
C GLN A 61 13.67 -30.04 -3.57
N GLY A 62 12.50 -29.86 -4.17
CA GLY A 62 12.02 -28.53 -4.58
C GLY A 62 11.86 -27.57 -3.39
N SER A 63 11.40 -28.06 -2.23
CA SER A 63 11.32 -27.26 -1.01
C SER A 63 12.70 -26.86 -0.49
N ILE A 64 13.68 -27.78 -0.48
CA ILE A 64 15.07 -27.48 -0.10
C ILE A 64 15.66 -26.41 -1.03
N ASP A 65 15.53 -26.60 -2.34
CA ASP A 65 16.13 -25.69 -3.33
C ASP A 65 15.50 -24.28 -3.25
N GLN A 66 14.17 -24.21 -3.05
CA GLN A 66 13.50 -22.92 -2.88
C GLN A 66 13.86 -22.24 -1.55
N VAL A 67 13.98 -22.98 -0.45
CA VAL A 67 14.41 -22.42 0.85
C VAL A 67 15.83 -21.87 0.75
N MET A 68 16.76 -22.61 0.12
CA MET A 68 18.13 -22.15 -0.10
C MET A 68 18.15 -20.84 -0.88
N ARG A 69 17.42 -20.78 -2.01
CA ARG A 69 17.33 -19.56 -2.82
C ARG A 69 16.73 -18.38 -2.06
N CYS A 70 15.75 -18.62 -1.20
CA CYS A 70 15.18 -17.57 -0.34
C CYS A 70 16.21 -17.08 0.69
N ALA A 71 16.97 -17.99 1.30
CA ALA A 71 18.02 -17.65 2.25
C ALA A 71 19.12 -16.82 1.59
N ASP A 72 19.58 -17.23 0.40
CA ASP A 72 20.58 -16.52 -0.40
C ASP A 72 20.11 -15.11 -0.82
N ALA A 73 18.80 -14.96 -1.05
CA ALA A 73 18.18 -13.67 -1.34
C ALA A 73 17.96 -12.79 -0.09
N GLY A 74 18.29 -13.28 1.11
CA GLY A 74 18.24 -12.53 2.37
C GLY A 74 17.03 -12.82 3.27
N ALA A 75 16.28 -13.89 3.02
CA ALA A 75 15.23 -14.33 3.96
C ALA A 75 15.86 -14.86 5.25
N GLN A 76 15.45 -14.28 6.38
CA GLN A 76 15.90 -14.74 7.70
C GLN A 76 15.03 -15.87 8.24
N LEU A 77 13.76 -15.93 7.82
CA LEU A 77 12.89 -17.07 8.10
C LEU A 77 12.10 -17.46 6.84
N VAL A 78 11.94 -18.76 6.63
CA VAL A 78 11.19 -19.29 5.48
C VAL A 78 10.03 -20.13 5.97
N ARG A 79 8.83 -19.79 5.51
CA ARG A 79 7.60 -20.49 5.87
C ARG A 79 7.21 -21.53 4.83
N LEU A 80 6.74 -22.69 5.26
CA LEU A 80 6.20 -23.76 4.42
C LEU A 80 4.78 -24.11 4.85
N THR A 81 3.94 -24.51 3.90
CA THR A 81 2.56 -24.94 4.18
C THR A 81 2.52 -26.38 4.68
N VAL A 82 1.78 -26.65 5.75
CA VAL A 82 1.60 -28.01 6.25
C VAL A 82 0.11 -28.26 6.47
N GLN A 83 -0.48 -29.00 5.54
CA GLN A 83 -1.93 -29.26 5.53
C GLN A 83 -2.29 -30.63 6.11
N GLY A 84 -1.39 -31.60 6.07
CA GLY A 84 -1.64 -32.93 6.57
C GLY A 84 -0.39 -33.73 6.90
N GLN A 85 -0.59 -35.04 7.07
CA GLN A 85 0.44 -35.97 7.53
C GLN A 85 1.62 -36.06 6.56
N ARG A 86 1.37 -36.04 5.25
CA ARG A 86 2.42 -36.18 4.23
C ARG A 86 3.40 -35.00 4.26
N GLU A 87 2.88 -33.79 4.39
CA GLU A 87 3.71 -32.58 4.54
C GLU A 87 4.47 -32.62 5.87
N ALA A 88 3.83 -33.07 6.96
CA ALA A 88 4.47 -33.21 8.26
C ALA A 88 5.65 -34.20 8.23
N ASP A 89 5.50 -35.34 7.55
CA ASP A 89 6.55 -36.34 7.39
C ASP A 89 7.71 -35.83 6.51
N ALA A 90 7.44 -34.88 5.60
CA ALA A 90 8.45 -34.25 4.77
C ALA A 90 9.26 -33.19 5.52
N CYS A 91 8.70 -32.54 6.54
CA CYS A 91 9.34 -31.45 7.29
C CYS A 91 10.71 -31.83 7.86
N SER A 92 10.83 -32.99 8.53
CA SER A 92 12.11 -33.45 9.08
C SER A 92 13.16 -33.68 8.00
N LYS A 93 12.75 -34.28 6.87
CA LYS A 93 13.65 -34.54 5.72
C LYS A 93 14.14 -33.25 5.08
N ILE A 94 13.27 -32.24 4.97
CA ILE A 94 13.63 -30.91 4.46
C ILE A 94 14.65 -30.25 5.39
N LYS A 95 14.39 -30.22 6.70
CA LYS A 95 15.30 -29.64 7.70
C LYS A 95 16.67 -30.34 7.67
N GLU A 96 16.70 -31.67 7.67
CA GLU A 96 17.94 -32.45 7.55
C GLU A 96 18.70 -32.18 6.25
N GLY A 97 17.97 -32.10 5.12
CA GLY A 97 18.55 -31.81 3.82
C GLY A 97 19.21 -30.43 3.75
N LEU A 98 18.56 -29.41 4.34
CA LEU A 98 19.12 -28.06 4.46
C LEU A 98 20.37 -28.03 5.33
N LEU A 99 20.33 -28.69 6.49
CA LEU A 99 21.47 -28.76 7.41
C LEU A 99 22.69 -29.45 6.76
N LYS A 100 22.47 -30.55 6.01
CA LYS A 100 23.54 -31.23 5.24
C LYS A 100 24.19 -30.32 4.20
N LYS A 101 23.46 -29.32 3.70
CA LYS A 101 23.95 -28.32 2.75
C LYS A 101 24.48 -27.05 3.43
N GLY A 102 24.50 -26.98 4.77
CA GLY A 102 25.00 -25.85 5.53
C GLY A 102 24.00 -24.70 5.75
N TYR A 103 22.72 -24.89 5.43
CA TYR A 103 21.68 -23.87 5.62
C TYR A 103 21.00 -24.06 6.98
N THR A 104 21.13 -23.05 7.85
CA THR A 104 20.53 -23.05 9.20
C THR A 104 19.29 -22.16 9.31
N THR A 105 18.84 -21.56 8.20
CA THR A 105 17.68 -20.66 8.16
C THR A 105 16.47 -21.26 8.88
N PRO A 106 15.92 -20.59 9.90
CA PRO A 106 14.76 -21.06 10.64
C PRO A 106 13.54 -21.31 9.75
N LEU A 107 12.89 -22.46 9.97
CA LEU A 107 11.70 -22.87 9.24
C LEU A 107 10.43 -22.60 10.06
N VAL A 108 9.41 -22.08 9.38
CA VAL A 108 8.10 -21.80 9.97
C VAL A 108 7.03 -22.71 9.37
N ALA A 109 6.27 -23.40 10.20
CA ALA A 109 5.19 -24.27 9.75
C ALA A 109 3.87 -23.52 9.71
N ASP A 110 3.22 -23.45 8.55
CA ASP A 110 1.88 -22.88 8.40
C ASP A 110 0.82 -23.97 8.53
N ILE A 111 0.37 -24.21 9.76
CA ILE A 111 -0.58 -25.28 10.07
C ILE A 111 -2.00 -24.86 9.69
N HIS A 112 -2.69 -25.71 8.94
CA HIS A 112 -4.13 -25.61 8.67
C HIS A 112 -4.84 -26.75 9.43
N PHE A 113 -5.68 -26.41 10.41
CA PHE A 113 -6.55 -27.31 11.18
C PHE A 113 -6.05 -28.77 11.35
N ALA A 114 -5.08 -28.99 12.25
CA ALA A 114 -4.70 -30.33 12.71
C ALA A 114 -3.78 -30.30 13.94
N PRO A 115 -4.33 -30.38 15.17
CA PRO A 115 -3.53 -30.36 16.41
C PRO A 115 -2.43 -31.43 16.45
N LYS A 116 -2.74 -32.65 15.97
CA LYS A 116 -1.77 -33.76 15.85
C LYS A 116 -0.59 -33.42 14.94
N ILE A 117 -0.86 -32.76 13.82
CA ILE A 117 0.17 -32.34 12.86
C ILE A 117 1.03 -31.23 13.45
N ALA A 118 0.42 -30.25 14.14
CA ALA A 118 1.17 -29.19 14.81
C ALA A 118 2.17 -29.74 15.83
N LEU A 119 1.76 -30.75 16.61
CA LEU A 119 2.63 -31.44 17.57
C LEU A 119 3.82 -32.10 16.88
N GLN A 120 3.59 -32.85 15.80
CA GLN A 120 4.68 -33.52 15.08
C GLN A 120 5.66 -32.51 14.46
N VAL A 121 5.15 -31.45 13.85
CA VAL A 121 6.00 -30.47 13.15
C VAL A 121 6.83 -29.64 14.12
N ALA A 122 6.38 -29.48 15.38
CA ALA A 122 7.17 -28.83 16.43
C ALA A 122 8.51 -29.54 16.73
N ASP A 123 8.64 -30.84 16.42
CA ASP A 123 9.90 -31.56 16.55
C ASP A 123 10.91 -31.11 15.47
N ALA A 124 10.43 -30.78 14.27
CA ALA A 124 11.28 -30.49 13.11
C ALA A 124 11.55 -29.00 12.88
N PHE A 125 10.55 -28.14 13.11
CA PHE A 125 10.58 -26.73 12.71
C PHE A 125 10.77 -25.80 13.90
N ASP A 126 11.31 -24.61 13.63
CA ASP A 126 11.74 -23.66 14.65
C ASP A 126 10.57 -22.80 15.17
N LYS A 127 9.54 -22.64 14.34
CA LYS A 127 8.35 -21.85 14.65
C LYS A 127 7.08 -22.44 14.07
N ILE A 128 6.00 -22.42 14.85
CA ILE A 128 4.68 -22.88 14.43
C ILE A 128 3.76 -21.68 14.27
N ARG A 129 3.11 -21.53 13.11
CA ARG A 129 2.00 -20.60 12.97
C ARG A 129 0.67 -21.33 13.09
N ILE A 130 -0.17 -20.80 13.97
CA ILE A 130 -1.55 -21.20 14.14
C ILE A 130 -2.50 -20.08 13.70
N ASN A 131 -3.68 -20.46 13.23
CA ASN A 131 -4.80 -19.56 12.98
C ASN A 131 -5.93 -19.86 13.97
N PRO A 132 -6.20 -18.97 14.94
CA PRO A 132 -7.26 -19.17 15.91
C PRO A 132 -8.62 -19.58 15.33
N GLY A 133 -9.01 -18.97 14.20
CA GLY A 133 -10.34 -19.18 13.63
C GLY A 133 -10.55 -20.54 12.97
N ASN A 134 -9.50 -21.35 12.80
CA ASN A 134 -9.63 -22.70 12.26
C ASN A 134 -8.76 -23.74 12.98
N PHE A 135 -8.25 -23.46 14.18
CA PHE A 135 -7.38 -24.42 14.88
C PHE A 135 -8.18 -25.45 15.68
N ALA A 136 -9.25 -25.02 16.35
CA ALA A 136 -10.12 -25.86 17.17
C ALA A 136 -11.45 -26.17 16.48
N ASP A 137 -11.93 -25.29 15.60
CA ASP A 137 -13.18 -25.45 14.90
C ASP A 137 -13.07 -26.65 13.94
N GLY A 138 -13.65 -27.79 14.34
CA GLY A 138 -13.89 -28.94 13.48
C GLY A 138 -14.45 -28.52 12.12
N ARG A 139 -14.28 -29.37 11.09
CA ARG A 139 -15.10 -29.25 9.86
C ARG A 139 -16.59 -29.39 10.25
N LYS A 140 -17.25 -28.31 10.65
CA LYS A 140 -18.68 -28.27 10.94
C LYS A 140 -19.38 -27.29 10.02
N SER A 141 -20.55 -27.75 9.57
CA SER A 141 -21.45 -27.08 8.64
C SER A 141 -21.91 -25.73 9.19
N PHE A 142 -22.16 -24.79 8.29
CA PHE A 142 -22.73 -23.46 8.54
C PHE A 142 -24.17 -23.48 9.14
N GLU A 143 -24.59 -24.56 9.79
CA GLU A 143 -26.01 -24.83 10.10
C GLU A 143 -26.43 -24.43 11.54
N GLU A 144 -25.51 -24.17 12.47
CA GLU A 144 -25.83 -23.61 13.79
C GLU A 144 -24.90 -22.42 14.10
N ILE A 145 -25.39 -21.18 13.94
CA ILE A 145 -24.56 -19.94 13.96
C ILE A 145 -25.08 -18.88 14.95
N THR A 146 -25.88 -19.24 15.95
CA THR A 146 -26.32 -18.24 16.96
C THR A 146 -25.89 -18.66 18.35
N TYR A 147 -24.79 -18.08 18.81
CA TYR A 147 -24.35 -18.19 20.20
C TYR A 147 -25.10 -17.15 21.03
N GLU A 148 -26.33 -17.49 21.44
CA GLU A 148 -27.16 -16.56 22.22
C GLU A 148 -26.81 -16.55 23.72
N ASN A 149 -26.11 -17.58 24.21
CA ASN A 149 -25.86 -17.80 25.62
C ASN A 149 -24.35 -17.72 26.00
N PRO A 150 -23.96 -17.02 27.09
CA PRO A 150 -22.57 -16.94 27.54
C PRO A 150 -21.92 -18.29 27.89
N GLU A 151 -22.71 -19.28 28.31
CA GLU A 151 -22.23 -20.63 28.63
C GLU A 151 -21.66 -21.35 27.40
N ASP A 152 -22.29 -21.20 26.22
CA ASP A 152 -21.84 -21.86 24.98
C ASP A 152 -20.50 -21.28 24.52
N TYR A 153 -20.33 -19.97 24.66
CA TYR A 153 -19.06 -19.30 24.37
C TYR A 153 -17.95 -19.80 25.30
N LYS A 154 -18.25 -19.98 26.59
CA LYS A 154 -17.29 -20.51 27.55
C LYS A 154 -16.91 -21.97 27.26
N ALA A 155 -17.87 -22.82 26.92
CA ALA A 155 -17.61 -24.22 26.58
C ALA A 155 -16.66 -24.36 25.38
N GLU A 156 -16.80 -23.49 24.38
CA GLU A 156 -15.88 -23.41 23.24
C GLU A 156 -14.47 -22.97 23.67
N LEU A 157 -14.34 -22.01 24.58
CA LEU A 157 -13.03 -21.60 25.12
C LEU A 157 -12.35 -22.74 25.88
N ASP A 158 -13.11 -23.49 26.69
CA ASP A 158 -12.60 -24.64 27.44
C ASP A 158 -12.11 -25.74 26.48
N TYR A 159 -12.84 -25.99 25.38
CA TYR A 159 -12.42 -26.92 24.33
C TYR A 159 -11.16 -26.45 23.58
N ILE A 160 -11.08 -25.17 23.24
CA ILE A 160 -9.86 -24.58 22.64
C ILE A 160 -8.67 -24.79 23.57
N GLU A 161 -8.85 -24.55 24.88
CA GLU A 161 -7.80 -24.76 25.86
C GLU A 161 -7.34 -26.23 25.89
N GLU A 162 -8.27 -27.19 25.94
CA GLU A 162 -7.96 -28.61 25.93
C GLU A 162 -7.11 -29.02 24.72
N VAL A 163 -7.50 -28.56 23.52
CA VAL A 163 -6.86 -28.96 22.25
C VAL A 163 -5.55 -28.23 22.00
N PHE A 164 -5.43 -26.98 22.44
CA PHE A 164 -4.26 -26.13 22.18
C PHE A 164 -3.15 -26.31 23.22
N THR A 165 -3.49 -26.61 24.48
CA THR A 165 -2.53 -26.77 25.58
C THR A 165 -1.40 -27.75 25.27
N PRO A 166 -1.63 -28.95 24.68
CA PRO A 166 -0.54 -29.86 24.32
C PRO A 166 0.52 -29.22 23.41
N LEU A 167 0.09 -28.40 22.45
CA LEU A 167 1.01 -27.70 21.55
C LEU A 167 1.79 -26.62 22.30
N VAL A 168 1.14 -25.86 23.17
CA VAL A 168 1.79 -24.83 24.00
C VAL A 168 2.88 -25.44 24.86
N LEU A 169 2.58 -26.54 25.56
CA LEU A 169 3.54 -27.23 26.43
C LEU A 169 4.71 -27.80 25.63
N LYS A 170 4.44 -28.43 24.49
CA LYS A 170 5.49 -28.96 23.61
C LYS A 170 6.38 -27.86 23.04
N CYS A 171 5.81 -26.75 22.56
CA CYS A 171 6.58 -25.61 22.09
C CYS A 171 7.40 -24.97 23.21
N LYS A 172 6.89 -24.94 24.45
CA LYS A 172 7.63 -24.48 25.63
C LYS A 172 8.84 -25.37 25.92
N GLU A 173 8.62 -26.69 25.97
CA GLU A 173 9.67 -27.69 26.23
C GLU A 173 10.80 -27.63 25.19
N LEU A 174 10.42 -27.55 23.91
CA LEU A 174 11.36 -27.54 22.78
C LEU A 174 11.93 -26.14 22.47
N GLY A 175 11.52 -25.10 23.20
CA GLY A 175 11.93 -23.72 22.93
C GLY A 175 11.49 -23.20 21.55
N ARG A 176 10.42 -23.75 20.96
CA ARG A 176 9.91 -23.30 19.66
C ARG A 176 9.17 -21.98 19.78
N ALA A 177 9.26 -21.15 18.75
CA ALA A 177 8.44 -19.95 18.66
C ALA A 177 7.03 -20.26 18.16
N MET A 178 6.06 -19.41 18.48
CA MET A 178 4.72 -19.49 17.92
C MET A 178 4.26 -18.16 17.33
N ARG A 179 3.56 -18.20 16.19
CA ARG A 179 2.80 -17.06 15.68
C ARG A 179 1.32 -17.33 15.81
N ILE A 180 0.65 -16.56 16.66
CA ILE A 180 -0.81 -16.54 16.78
C ILE A 180 -1.33 -15.52 15.77
N GLY A 181 -1.86 -16.01 14.65
CA GLY A 181 -2.14 -15.15 13.50
C GLY A 181 -3.57 -15.26 13.00
N THR A 182 -4.37 -14.23 13.24
CA THR A 182 -5.73 -14.12 12.69
C THR A 182 -5.70 -13.49 11.31
N ASN A 183 -6.55 -14.04 10.45
CA ASN A 183 -6.79 -13.51 9.11
C ASN A 183 -8.27 -13.11 9.05
N HIS A 184 -8.55 -11.90 8.58
CA HIS A 184 -9.91 -11.36 8.47
C HIS A 184 -10.90 -12.33 7.80
N GLY A 185 -10.52 -12.94 6.68
CA GLY A 185 -11.38 -13.90 5.96
C GLY A 185 -11.54 -15.29 6.59
N SER A 186 -11.06 -15.52 7.81
CA SER A 186 -11.14 -16.84 8.47
C SER A 186 -11.33 -16.74 9.98
N LEU A 187 -12.11 -15.77 10.45
CA LEU A 187 -12.53 -15.71 11.84
C LEU A 187 -13.47 -16.89 12.17
N SER A 188 -13.40 -17.40 13.41
CA SER A 188 -14.29 -18.48 13.87
C SER A 188 -15.75 -18.02 13.87
N ALA A 189 -16.68 -18.96 13.72
CA ALA A 189 -18.12 -18.67 13.78
C ALA A 189 -18.49 -17.99 15.11
N ARG A 190 -17.88 -18.44 16.21
CA ARG A 190 -17.98 -17.84 17.55
C ARG A 190 -17.55 -16.37 17.54
N THR A 191 -16.38 -16.06 16.98
CA THR A 191 -15.88 -14.68 16.91
C THR A 191 -16.81 -13.81 16.07
N LEU A 192 -17.24 -14.31 14.91
CA LEU A 192 -18.16 -13.60 14.02
C LEU A 192 -19.51 -13.33 14.66
N SER A 193 -20.05 -14.27 15.44
CA SER A 193 -21.32 -14.12 16.14
C SER A 193 -21.25 -13.03 17.22
N TYR A 194 -20.16 -12.98 18.00
CA TYR A 194 -20.02 -12.05 19.12
C TYR A 194 -19.50 -10.65 18.74
N TYR A 195 -18.57 -10.57 17.78
CA TYR A 195 -17.85 -9.35 17.44
C TYR A 195 -18.06 -8.88 16.00
N GLY A 196 -18.69 -9.71 15.16
CA GLY A 196 -18.76 -9.48 13.71
C GLY A 196 -17.40 -9.62 13.03
N ASP A 197 -17.38 -9.32 11.73
CA ASP A 197 -16.17 -9.24 10.93
C ASP A 197 -15.47 -7.88 11.18
N THR A 198 -14.83 -7.75 12.34
CA THR A 198 -14.28 -6.49 12.84
C THR A 198 -12.84 -6.63 13.34
N PRO A 199 -12.05 -5.53 13.37
CA PRO A 199 -10.74 -5.52 14.02
C PRO A 199 -10.76 -6.03 15.47
N ALA A 200 -11.82 -5.73 16.23
CA ALA A 200 -12.01 -6.23 17.59
C ALA A 200 -12.13 -7.76 17.63
N GLY A 201 -12.92 -8.34 16.73
CA GLY A 201 -13.00 -9.80 16.58
C GLY A 201 -11.64 -10.43 16.24
N MET A 202 -10.86 -9.81 15.36
CA MET A 202 -9.51 -10.28 15.04
C MET A 202 -8.56 -10.28 16.25
N VAL A 203 -8.63 -9.24 17.09
CA VAL A 203 -7.78 -9.11 18.27
C VAL A 203 -8.20 -10.09 19.36
N GLU A 204 -9.49 -10.16 19.69
CA GLU A 204 -9.99 -11.09 20.71
C GLU A 204 -9.74 -12.55 20.34
N SER A 205 -9.95 -12.93 19.08
CA SER A 205 -9.65 -14.28 18.60
C SER A 205 -8.17 -14.66 18.81
N ALA A 206 -7.24 -13.72 18.66
CA ALA A 206 -5.84 -13.98 18.98
C ALA A 206 -5.58 -14.01 20.49
N PHE A 207 -6.27 -13.18 21.27
CA PHE A 207 -6.10 -13.08 22.72
C PHE A 207 -6.63 -14.31 23.45
N GLU A 208 -7.69 -14.96 22.96
CA GLU A 208 -8.16 -16.27 23.45
C GLU A 208 -7.00 -17.27 23.54
N PHE A 209 -6.22 -17.41 22.46
CA PHE A 209 -5.07 -18.31 22.40
C PHE A 209 -3.87 -17.79 23.21
N ALA A 210 -3.62 -16.48 23.20
CA ALA A 210 -2.51 -15.89 23.96
C ALA A 210 -2.71 -16.02 25.49
N ARG A 211 -3.95 -15.94 25.97
CA ARG A 211 -4.28 -16.18 27.39
C ARG A 211 -3.92 -17.60 27.81
N ILE A 212 -4.18 -18.60 26.95
CA ILE A 212 -3.76 -20.00 27.18
C ILE A 212 -2.24 -20.12 27.23
N CYS A 213 -1.52 -19.52 26.27
CA CYS A 213 -0.05 -19.48 26.29
C CYS A 213 0.48 -18.93 27.61
N ARG A 214 -0.06 -17.79 28.08
CA ARG A 214 0.34 -17.16 29.34
C ARG A 214 -0.04 -17.97 30.58
N LYS A 215 -1.20 -18.64 30.58
CA LYS A 215 -1.62 -19.54 31.67
C LYS A 215 -0.59 -20.64 31.92
N HIS A 216 0.08 -21.10 30.86
CA HIS A 216 1.16 -22.09 30.92
C HIS A 216 2.57 -21.46 30.94
N ASP A 217 2.68 -20.15 31.17
CA ASP A 217 3.95 -19.42 31.23
C ASP A 217 4.81 -19.64 29.95
N TYR A 218 4.14 -19.74 28.80
CA TYR A 218 4.77 -19.79 27.49
C TYR A 218 4.74 -18.40 26.87
N HIS A 219 5.92 -17.81 26.71
CA HIS A 219 6.09 -16.42 26.25
C HIS A 219 6.82 -16.30 24.91
N ASN A 220 7.23 -17.42 24.30
CA ASN A 220 7.96 -17.42 23.04
C ASN A 220 7.00 -17.30 21.83
N PHE A 221 6.11 -16.31 21.85
CA PHE A 221 5.11 -16.12 20.80
C PHE A 221 4.95 -14.66 20.36
N LEU A 222 4.40 -14.48 19.16
CA LEU A 222 4.12 -13.19 18.55
C LEU A 222 2.77 -13.19 17.83
N PHE A 223 2.26 -12.00 17.54
CA PHE A 223 0.96 -11.81 16.90
C PHE A 223 1.05 -11.45 15.42
N SER A 224 -0.02 -11.75 14.66
CA SER A 224 -0.27 -11.13 13.36
C SER A 224 -1.76 -10.94 13.11
N MET A 225 -2.13 -9.79 12.55
CA MET A 225 -3.50 -9.40 12.16
C MET A 225 -3.54 -9.13 10.66
N LYS A 226 -3.78 -10.13 9.81
CA LYS A 226 -3.73 -9.92 8.35
C LYS A 226 -5.12 -9.66 7.77
N ALA A 227 -5.19 -8.68 6.88
CA ALA A 227 -6.37 -8.41 6.07
C ALA A 227 -5.94 -8.02 4.65
N SER A 228 -6.80 -8.29 3.66
CA SER A 228 -6.56 -7.87 2.27
C SER A 228 -6.86 -6.39 2.09
N ASN A 229 -7.69 -5.79 2.96
CA ASN A 229 -7.88 -4.35 3.03
C ASN A 229 -6.84 -3.72 3.99
N PRO A 230 -5.89 -2.89 3.49
CA PRO A 230 -4.88 -2.26 4.34
C PRO A 230 -5.46 -1.42 5.48
N LYS A 231 -6.63 -0.79 5.30
CA LYS A 231 -7.28 -0.01 6.36
C LYS A 231 -7.67 -0.88 7.55
N VAL A 232 -8.28 -2.03 7.29
CA VAL A 232 -8.67 -2.99 8.32
C VAL A 232 -7.44 -3.54 9.04
N MET A 233 -6.41 -3.92 8.27
CA MET A 233 -5.14 -4.38 8.81
C MET A 233 -4.54 -3.35 9.78
N VAL A 234 -4.41 -2.09 9.34
CA VAL A 234 -3.83 -1.02 10.17
C VAL A 234 -4.62 -0.84 11.46
N GLN A 235 -5.95 -0.78 11.39
CA GLN A 235 -6.79 -0.65 12.59
C GLN A 235 -6.65 -1.84 13.53
N ALA A 236 -6.57 -3.06 13.01
CA ALA A 236 -6.39 -4.26 13.83
C ALA A 236 -5.05 -4.29 14.57
N TYR A 237 -3.94 -3.89 13.94
CA TYR A 237 -2.65 -3.81 14.64
C TYR A 237 -2.59 -2.67 15.66
N ARG A 238 -3.23 -1.53 15.38
CA ARG A 238 -3.30 -0.42 16.35
C ARG A 238 -4.12 -0.80 17.57
N LEU A 239 -5.27 -1.44 17.37
CA LEU A 239 -6.08 -1.99 18.46
C LEU A 239 -5.32 -3.06 19.24
N LEU A 240 -4.64 -3.99 18.55
CA LEU A 240 -3.78 -4.98 19.17
C LEU A 240 -2.68 -4.34 20.05
N ALA A 241 -2.07 -3.25 19.59
CA ALA A 241 -1.05 -2.54 20.37
C ALA A 241 -1.65 -1.91 21.64
N ALA A 242 -2.77 -1.20 21.49
CA ALA A 242 -3.52 -0.59 22.58
C ALA A 242 -3.92 -1.61 23.67
N GLU A 243 -4.58 -2.69 23.26
CA GLU A 243 -5.01 -3.76 24.16
C GLU A 243 -3.82 -4.43 24.88
N MET A 244 -2.69 -4.59 24.17
CA MET A 244 -1.47 -5.07 24.82
C MET A 244 -0.95 -4.08 25.85
N TYR A 245 -0.97 -2.77 25.61
CA TYR A 245 -0.53 -1.79 26.62
C TYR A 245 -1.41 -1.81 27.86
N ASP A 246 -2.72 -1.90 27.69
CA ASP A 246 -3.68 -1.98 28.81
C ASP A 246 -3.44 -3.22 29.68
N LEU A 247 -3.04 -4.33 29.05
CA LEU A 247 -2.71 -5.56 29.75
C LEU A 247 -1.25 -5.62 30.26
N GLY A 248 -0.42 -4.61 29.95
CA GLY A 248 1.02 -4.63 30.25
C GLY A 248 1.79 -5.69 29.45
N TRP A 249 1.33 -6.03 28.25
CA TRP A 249 1.92 -7.00 27.33
C TRP A 249 2.81 -6.30 26.29
N ASP A 250 3.89 -6.98 25.92
CA ASP A 250 4.98 -6.44 25.11
C ASP A 250 5.39 -7.45 24.01
N TYR A 251 4.46 -8.27 23.53
CA TYR A 251 4.79 -9.28 22.51
C TYR A 251 5.10 -8.66 21.15
N PRO A 252 6.00 -9.30 20.35
CA PRO A 252 6.31 -8.85 19.01
C PRO A 252 5.15 -8.97 18.02
N MET A 253 5.26 -8.24 16.90
CA MET A 253 4.29 -8.25 15.81
C MET A 253 4.91 -8.66 14.48
N HIS A 254 4.29 -9.64 13.82
CA HIS A 254 4.53 -9.98 12.41
C HIS A 254 3.58 -9.17 11.54
N LEU A 255 4.09 -8.29 10.68
CA LEU A 255 3.27 -7.54 9.73
C LEU A 255 3.20 -8.23 8.36
N GLY A 256 2.07 -8.06 7.69
CA GLY A 256 1.92 -8.40 6.28
C GLY A 256 0.49 -8.25 5.79
N VAL A 257 0.34 -7.69 4.60
CA VAL A 257 -0.94 -7.68 3.88
C VAL A 257 -1.14 -9.06 3.25
N THR A 258 -2.36 -9.61 3.33
CA THR A 258 -2.70 -10.84 2.60
C THR A 258 -3.26 -10.47 1.23
N GLU A 259 -3.07 -11.34 0.23
CA GLU A 259 -3.57 -11.12 -1.14
C GLU A 259 -3.20 -9.73 -1.67
N ALA A 260 -1.90 -9.41 -1.64
CA ALA A 260 -1.45 -8.09 -2.07
C ALA A 260 -1.65 -7.90 -3.57
N GLY A 261 -1.51 -8.97 -4.35
CA GLY A 261 -1.55 -8.96 -5.81
C GLY A 261 -0.18 -9.23 -6.40
N GLU A 262 -0.06 -9.00 -7.70
CA GLU A 262 1.18 -9.14 -8.46
C GLU A 262 1.83 -7.77 -8.73
N GLY A 263 3.13 -7.77 -9.02
CA GLY A 263 3.81 -6.60 -9.57
C GLY A 263 3.76 -5.37 -8.66
N GLU A 264 3.67 -4.20 -9.27
CA GLU A 264 3.67 -2.92 -8.56
C GLU A 264 2.44 -2.73 -7.67
N ASP A 265 1.28 -3.27 -8.05
CA ASP A 265 0.05 -3.18 -7.24
C ASP A 265 0.22 -3.89 -5.90
N GLY A 266 0.78 -5.11 -5.92
CA GLY A 266 1.09 -5.86 -4.71
C GLY A 266 2.11 -5.17 -3.80
N ARG A 267 3.15 -4.58 -4.39
CA ARG A 267 4.16 -3.80 -3.68
C ARG A 267 3.57 -2.52 -3.07
N MET A 268 2.78 -1.77 -3.82
CA MET A 268 2.09 -0.54 -3.39
C MET A 268 1.14 -0.82 -2.23
N LYS A 269 0.27 -1.83 -2.37
CA LYS A 269 -0.69 -2.21 -1.34
C LYS A 269 0.01 -2.66 -0.05
N SER A 270 1.11 -3.39 -0.18
CA SER A 270 1.94 -3.79 0.96
C SER A 270 2.65 -2.61 1.62
N ALA A 271 3.15 -1.65 0.83
CA ALA A 271 3.76 -0.43 1.34
C ALA A 271 2.75 0.43 2.12
N ILE A 272 1.50 0.53 1.65
CA ILE A 272 0.43 1.23 2.36
C ILE A 272 0.14 0.57 3.72
N GLY A 273 -0.03 -0.76 3.76
CA GLY A 273 -0.37 -1.47 4.99
C GLY A 273 0.79 -1.57 5.98
N ILE A 274 1.92 -2.14 5.54
CA ILE A 274 3.11 -2.37 6.37
C ILE A 274 3.78 -1.05 6.71
N GLY A 275 3.97 -0.16 5.72
CA GLY A 275 4.64 1.12 5.91
C GLY A 275 3.93 2.01 6.93
N SER A 276 2.59 2.06 6.90
CA SER A 276 1.82 2.84 7.90
C SER A 276 2.08 2.38 9.33
N LEU A 277 2.14 1.07 9.57
CA LEU A 277 2.39 0.52 10.90
C LEU A 277 3.85 0.68 11.34
N LEU A 278 4.79 0.54 10.42
CA LEU A 278 6.20 0.81 10.68
C LEU A 278 6.41 2.29 11.06
N GLN A 279 5.67 3.21 10.45
CA GLN A 279 5.68 4.63 10.81
C GLN A 279 5.13 4.89 12.21
N ASP A 280 4.11 4.15 12.63
CA ASP A 280 3.60 4.12 14.01
C ASP A 280 4.59 3.45 15.00
N GLY A 281 5.71 2.91 14.51
CA GLY A 281 6.70 2.18 15.30
C GLY A 281 6.30 0.74 15.65
N LEU A 282 5.26 0.21 15.01
CA LEU A 282 4.76 -1.15 15.19
C LEU A 282 5.38 -2.09 14.17
N GLY A 283 5.86 -3.26 14.61
CA GLY A 283 6.40 -4.31 13.74
C GLY A 283 7.81 -4.77 14.11
N ASP A 284 7.98 -6.09 14.19
CA ASP A 284 9.23 -6.74 14.57
C ASP A 284 9.69 -7.77 13.54
N THR A 285 8.77 -8.22 12.69
CA THR A 285 9.05 -9.04 11.53
C THR A 285 8.04 -8.76 10.43
N ILE A 286 8.43 -8.88 9.17
CA ILE A 286 7.57 -8.52 8.03
C ILE A 286 7.61 -9.58 6.94
N ARG A 287 6.48 -9.69 6.23
CA ARG A 287 6.37 -10.41 4.96
C ARG A 287 5.41 -9.65 4.03
N VAL A 288 5.88 -9.33 2.83
CA VAL A 288 5.06 -8.91 1.68
C VAL A 288 4.52 -10.19 1.03
N SER A 289 3.23 -10.25 0.68
CA SER A 289 2.63 -11.48 0.09
C SER A 289 2.30 -11.25 -1.39
N LEU A 290 3.26 -11.53 -2.29
CA LEU A 290 3.10 -11.32 -3.74
C LEU A 290 2.64 -12.61 -4.44
N THR A 291 1.96 -12.46 -5.57
CA THR A 291 1.69 -13.58 -6.51
C THR A 291 2.88 -13.78 -7.45
N GLU A 292 4.09 -13.85 -6.89
CA GLU A 292 5.37 -13.98 -7.60
C GLU A 292 6.26 -14.99 -6.89
N ASP A 293 7.43 -15.28 -7.45
CA ASP A 293 8.38 -16.13 -6.76
C ASP A 293 8.81 -15.53 -5.40
N PRO A 294 9.02 -16.36 -4.35
CA PRO A 294 9.19 -15.91 -2.97
C PRO A 294 10.35 -14.94 -2.72
N TRP A 295 11.42 -14.99 -3.53
CA TRP A 295 12.56 -14.09 -3.39
C TRP A 295 12.24 -12.65 -3.83
N PHE A 296 11.24 -12.44 -4.68
CA PHE A 296 10.77 -11.10 -5.04
C PHE A 296 10.02 -10.40 -3.89
N GLU A 297 9.56 -11.14 -2.88
CA GLU A 297 8.96 -10.57 -1.66
C GLU A 297 10.02 -9.82 -0.80
N LEU A 298 11.31 -10.14 -0.92
CA LEU A 298 12.36 -9.68 0.01
C LEU A 298 12.84 -8.25 -0.26
N GLU A 299 12.92 -7.83 -1.53
CA GLU A 299 13.31 -6.47 -1.88
C GLU A 299 12.37 -5.41 -1.27
N PRO A 300 11.03 -5.46 -1.46
CA PRO A 300 10.12 -4.49 -0.83
C PRO A 300 10.16 -4.59 0.70
N CYS A 301 10.33 -5.78 1.28
CA CYS A 301 10.51 -5.91 2.73
C CYS A 301 11.77 -5.16 3.21
N THR A 302 12.89 -5.35 2.52
CA THR A 302 14.17 -4.69 2.83
C THR A 302 14.03 -3.18 2.79
N LYS A 303 13.44 -2.63 1.70
CA LYS A 303 13.19 -1.19 1.57
C LYS A 303 12.32 -0.66 2.71
N LEU A 304 11.22 -1.34 3.05
CA LEU A 304 10.33 -0.92 4.13
C LEU A 304 11.02 -0.92 5.50
N ARG A 305 11.78 -1.99 5.81
CA ARG A 305 12.60 -2.06 7.02
C ARG A 305 13.58 -0.90 7.06
N ASP A 306 14.35 -0.69 6.01
CA ASP A 306 15.42 0.31 5.99
C ASP A 306 14.86 1.72 6.14
N ILE A 307 13.73 2.02 5.48
CA ILE A 307 13.01 3.29 5.66
C ILE A 307 12.60 3.46 7.13
N ALA A 308 11.99 2.45 7.76
CA ALA A 308 11.54 2.53 9.14
C ALA A 308 12.70 2.67 10.14
N MET A 309 13.79 1.93 9.92
CA MET A 309 14.97 1.94 10.79
C MET A 309 15.81 3.20 10.64
N ASN A 310 15.86 3.81 9.45
CA ASN A 310 16.61 5.04 9.18
C ASN A 310 15.87 6.33 9.58
N GLN A 311 14.58 6.25 9.92
CA GLN A 311 13.77 7.39 10.33
C GLN A 311 13.79 7.66 11.85
N LYS A 312 14.54 6.88 12.62
CA LYS A 312 14.54 6.89 14.10
C LYS A 312 14.81 8.28 14.73
N ASP A 313 15.42 9.22 13.99
CA ASP A 313 15.77 10.56 14.47
C ASP A 313 15.37 11.72 13.54
N LYS A 314 14.61 11.47 12.46
CA LYS A 314 14.08 12.57 11.63
C LYS A 314 12.80 13.12 12.27
N ILE A 315 12.93 14.23 12.99
CA ILE A 315 11.77 15.06 13.36
C ILE A 315 11.16 15.55 12.05
N TRP A 316 9.92 15.19 11.77
CA TRP A 316 9.18 15.77 10.66
C TRP A 316 9.14 17.28 10.87
N THR A 317 9.79 18.05 9.99
CA THR A 317 9.79 19.51 10.09
C THR A 317 8.34 19.98 10.11
N PRO A 318 7.86 20.60 11.20
CA PRO A 318 6.51 21.12 11.25
C PRO A 318 6.37 22.13 10.13
N VAL A 319 5.47 21.85 9.19
CA VAL A 319 5.06 22.87 8.22
C VAL A 319 4.31 23.94 9.03
N PRO A 320 4.52 25.24 8.75
CA PRO A 320 3.77 26.31 9.40
C PRO A 320 2.27 25.99 9.44
N THR A 321 1.65 26.22 10.59
CA THR A 321 0.21 25.99 10.76
C THR A 321 -0.55 26.75 9.69
N TRP A 322 -1.26 25.99 8.86
CA TRP A 322 -2.11 26.51 7.80
C TRP A 322 -3.55 26.05 8.05
N LYS A 323 -4.51 26.96 7.89
CA LYS A 323 -5.93 26.69 8.09
C LYS A 323 -6.59 26.37 6.75
N GLU A 324 -7.10 25.15 6.61
CA GLU A 324 -7.93 24.74 5.48
C GLU A 324 -9.28 25.47 5.51
N THR A 325 -9.43 26.47 4.64
CA THR A 325 -10.64 27.29 4.51
C THR A 325 -11.45 26.95 3.27
N THR A 326 -10.89 26.21 2.31
CA THR A 326 -11.48 26.11 0.97
C THR A 326 -12.09 24.77 0.65
N ARG A 327 -11.52 23.66 1.16
CA ARG A 327 -12.06 22.31 0.97
C ARG A 327 -13.01 21.96 2.12
N ASN A 328 -14.28 21.75 1.79
CA ASN A 328 -15.22 21.10 2.70
C ASN A 328 -15.08 19.58 2.57
N PHE A 329 -14.14 18.98 3.29
CA PHE A 329 -13.94 17.52 3.30
C PHE A 329 -15.10 16.75 3.95
N MET A 330 -16.06 17.45 4.57
CA MET A 330 -17.29 16.87 5.13
C MET A 330 -18.43 16.80 4.10
N SER A 331 -18.26 17.38 2.91
CA SER A 331 -19.26 17.33 1.83
C SER A 331 -18.65 16.77 0.55
N PHE A 332 -19.35 15.83 -0.09
CA PHE A 332 -19.02 15.36 -1.43
C PHE A 332 -19.90 16.09 -2.45
N SER A 333 -19.32 17.06 -3.15
CA SER A 333 -19.95 17.69 -4.31
C SER A 333 -18.97 17.68 -5.47
N GLN A 334 -19.49 17.46 -6.68
CA GLN A 334 -18.70 17.58 -7.90
C GLN A 334 -18.26 19.05 -8.03
N ARG A 335 -16.96 19.28 -8.24
CA ARG A 335 -16.48 20.65 -8.51
C ARG A 335 -17.04 21.10 -9.85
N GLN A 336 -17.59 22.30 -9.88
CA GLN A 336 -17.93 22.98 -11.11
C GLN A 336 -16.78 23.93 -11.45
N GLY A 337 -16.36 23.93 -12.70
CA GLY A 337 -15.35 24.83 -13.24
C GLY A 337 -15.69 25.15 -14.69
N GLN A 338 -15.10 26.22 -15.22
CA GLN A 338 -15.32 26.61 -16.62
C GLN A 338 -14.24 25.98 -17.50
N LEU A 339 -14.67 25.29 -18.56
CA LEU A 339 -13.74 24.84 -19.60
C LEU A 339 -13.43 26.01 -20.55
N PRO A 340 -12.25 26.00 -21.21
CA PRO A 340 -11.91 26.99 -22.22
C PRO A 340 -13.01 27.12 -23.28
N LEU A 341 -13.45 28.35 -23.52
CA LEU A 341 -14.42 28.65 -24.57
C LEU A 341 -13.74 28.65 -25.93
N GLN A 342 -14.45 28.16 -26.95
CA GLN A 342 -14.03 28.30 -28.34
C GLN A 342 -14.14 29.77 -28.76
N HIS A 343 -13.06 30.37 -29.27
CA HIS A 343 -13.12 31.70 -29.88
C HIS A 343 -13.22 31.56 -31.40
N GLU A 344 -13.80 32.56 -32.08
CA GLU A 344 -13.90 32.58 -33.55
C GLU A 344 -12.52 32.57 -34.24
N SER A 345 -11.48 33.05 -33.56
CA SER A 345 -10.11 33.07 -34.06
C SER A 345 -9.39 31.72 -33.98
N ASP A 346 -10.00 30.70 -33.38
CA ASP A 346 -9.36 29.40 -33.19
C ASP A 346 -9.45 28.53 -34.45
N PRO A 347 -8.31 28.05 -34.98
CA PRO A 347 -8.29 27.22 -36.18
C PRO A 347 -8.73 25.78 -35.93
N ILE A 348 -8.78 25.34 -34.66
CA ILE A 348 -9.20 24.00 -34.24
C ILE A 348 -10.10 24.07 -33.00
N ASP A 349 -10.83 23.01 -32.71
CA ASP A 349 -11.66 22.92 -31.50
C ASP A 349 -10.80 22.75 -30.25
N ILE A 350 -10.68 23.80 -29.44
CA ILE A 350 -9.88 23.80 -28.22
C ILE A 350 -10.63 23.29 -26.99
N ARG A 351 -11.95 23.04 -27.10
CA ARG A 351 -12.77 22.57 -25.97
C ARG A 351 -12.40 21.16 -25.52
N ASN A 352 -11.70 20.41 -26.36
CA ASN A 352 -11.28 19.02 -26.10
C ASN A 352 -9.90 18.90 -25.44
N VAL A 353 -9.20 20.02 -25.24
CA VAL A 353 -7.88 20.09 -24.59
C VAL A 353 -7.98 19.75 -23.11
N LEU A 354 -9.12 20.06 -22.49
CA LEU A 354 -9.47 19.73 -21.10
C LEU A 354 -10.83 19.03 -21.06
N HIS A 355 -10.96 18.06 -20.15
CA HIS A 355 -12.19 17.33 -19.92
C HIS A 355 -12.81 17.70 -18.56
N ARG A 356 -14.13 17.89 -18.55
CA ARG A 356 -14.90 18.37 -17.38
C ARG A 356 -14.80 17.47 -16.15
N ASP A 357 -14.65 16.16 -16.36
CA ASP A 357 -14.62 15.15 -15.29
C ASP A 357 -13.19 14.84 -14.81
N GLY A 358 -12.21 15.63 -15.27
CA GLY A 358 -10.78 15.43 -15.03
C GLY A 358 -10.06 15.20 -16.35
N SER A 359 -8.93 15.90 -16.54
CA SER A 359 -8.15 15.85 -17.78
C SER A 359 -6.90 14.99 -17.61
N VAL A 360 -6.55 14.23 -18.65
CA VAL A 360 -5.29 13.47 -18.70
C VAL A 360 -4.32 14.14 -19.66
N ILE A 361 -3.12 14.49 -19.16
CA ILE A 361 -2.04 15.06 -19.96
C ILE A 361 -0.84 14.14 -19.92
N SER A 362 -0.44 13.64 -21.09
CA SER A 362 0.71 12.73 -21.22
C SER A 362 1.96 13.49 -21.60
N ALA A 363 3.06 13.31 -20.87
CA ALA A 363 4.36 13.83 -21.29
C ALA A 363 4.90 12.99 -22.47
N VAL A 364 5.30 13.65 -23.56
CA VAL A 364 5.74 12.99 -24.79
C VAL A 364 7.13 13.49 -25.16
N SER A 365 8.05 12.56 -25.42
CA SER A 365 9.41 12.85 -25.87
C SER A 365 9.51 12.86 -27.40
N LEU A 366 10.64 13.34 -27.94
CA LEU A 366 10.93 13.24 -29.37
C LEU A 366 11.11 11.77 -29.81
N GLU A 367 11.57 10.89 -28.93
CA GLU A 367 11.71 9.45 -29.22
C GLU A 367 10.34 8.79 -29.40
N ASP A 368 9.35 9.16 -28.58
CA ASP A 368 7.99 8.66 -28.72
C ASP A 368 7.38 9.08 -30.07
N LEU A 369 7.61 10.34 -30.48
CA LEU A 369 7.15 10.86 -31.78
C LEU A 369 7.77 10.14 -32.98
N ALA A 370 8.98 9.60 -32.83
CA ALA A 370 9.64 8.82 -33.88
C ALA A 370 8.89 7.51 -34.19
N SER A 371 8.02 7.04 -33.28
CA SER A 371 7.17 5.85 -33.44
C SER A 371 5.67 6.16 -33.26
N PRO A 372 5.02 6.84 -34.23
CA PRO A 372 3.65 7.34 -34.09
C PRO A 372 2.61 6.26 -33.72
N ASP A 373 2.68 5.07 -34.31
CA ASP A 373 1.70 4.01 -34.02
C ASP A 373 1.78 3.55 -32.55
N LYS A 374 3.01 3.41 -32.02
CA LYS A 374 3.25 3.08 -30.61
C LYS A 374 2.82 4.24 -29.70
N LEU A 375 3.12 5.48 -30.09
CA LEU A 375 2.69 6.67 -29.38
C LEU A 375 1.15 6.72 -29.28
N TYR A 376 0.43 6.54 -30.38
CA TYR A 376 -1.04 6.57 -30.40
C TYR A 376 -1.62 5.47 -29.51
N TYR A 377 -1.07 4.26 -29.57
CA TYR A 377 -1.48 3.17 -28.69
C TYR A 377 -1.27 3.53 -27.20
N ASN A 378 -0.09 4.05 -26.85
CA ASN A 378 0.24 4.45 -25.48
C ASN A 378 -0.61 5.62 -24.99
N LEU A 379 -1.01 6.53 -25.89
CA LEU A 379 -1.92 7.62 -25.59
C LEU A 379 -3.38 7.15 -25.45
N GLY A 380 -3.68 5.88 -25.71
CA GLY A 380 -5.03 5.30 -25.63
C GLY A 380 -5.91 5.60 -26.84
N CYS A 381 -5.32 5.96 -27.99
CA CYS A 381 -6.06 6.20 -29.23
C CYS A 381 -6.47 4.87 -29.88
N LYS A 382 -7.63 4.87 -30.54
CA LYS A 382 -7.96 3.83 -31.53
C LYS A 382 -7.30 4.20 -32.86
N THR A 383 -6.61 3.27 -33.50
CA THR A 383 -5.95 3.53 -34.78
C THR A 383 -6.67 2.82 -35.93
N ALA A 384 -6.98 3.53 -37.01
CA ALA A 384 -7.43 2.93 -38.26
C ALA A 384 -6.61 3.50 -39.43
N VAL A 385 -5.97 2.62 -40.19
CA VAL A 385 -5.13 2.99 -41.35
C VAL A 385 -4.07 4.06 -40.99
N GLY A 386 -3.45 3.94 -39.81
CA GLY A 386 -2.42 4.87 -39.31
C GLY A 386 -2.93 6.25 -38.85
N MET A 387 -4.24 6.48 -38.87
CA MET A 387 -4.87 7.66 -38.25
C MET A 387 -5.31 7.33 -36.82
N PRO A 388 -4.93 8.14 -35.82
CA PRO A 388 -5.47 8.02 -34.46
C PRO A 388 -6.89 8.58 -34.40
N PHE A 389 -7.71 8.03 -33.51
CA PHE A 389 -9.03 8.52 -33.15
C PHE A 389 -9.14 8.56 -31.63
N LYS A 390 -9.71 9.66 -31.11
CA LYS A 390 -9.96 9.81 -29.67
C LYS A 390 -11.00 8.78 -29.22
N ASP A 391 -10.69 8.11 -28.12
CA ASP A 391 -11.54 7.15 -27.41
C ASP A 391 -11.63 7.57 -25.93
N LEU A 392 -12.46 6.87 -25.14
CA LEU A 392 -12.60 7.15 -23.71
C LEU A 392 -11.27 7.08 -22.94
N ALA A 393 -10.35 6.22 -23.37
CA ALA A 393 -9.03 6.05 -22.76
C ALA A 393 -7.97 7.04 -23.30
N THR A 394 -8.30 7.86 -24.31
CA THR A 394 -7.32 8.73 -24.95
C THR A 394 -6.96 9.93 -24.08
N SER A 395 -5.67 10.24 -23.99
CA SER A 395 -5.20 11.47 -23.34
C SER A 395 -5.82 12.72 -23.99
N ASP A 396 -6.26 13.69 -23.20
CA ASP A 396 -6.85 14.93 -23.70
C ASP A 396 -5.81 15.84 -24.35
N SER A 397 -4.61 15.86 -23.78
CA SER A 397 -3.50 16.65 -24.27
C SER A 397 -2.17 15.93 -24.09
N ILE A 398 -1.16 16.38 -24.83
CA ILE A 398 0.23 15.99 -24.64
C ILE A 398 1.09 17.20 -24.26
N LEU A 399 2.09 16.97 -23.43
CA LEU A 399 3.10 17.96 -23.07
C LEU A 399 4.45 17.57 -23.68
N LEU A 400 4.89 18.35 -24.66
CA LEU A 400 6.22 18.26 -25.25
C LEU A 400 7.22 19.07 -24.43
N GLN A 401 8.40 18.51 -24.19
CA GLN A 401 9.53 19.27 -23.63
C GLN A 401 10.31 20.01 -24.72
N GLN A 402 10.27 19.51 -25.96
CA GLN A 402 11.03 20.03 -27.10
C GLN A 402 10.18 19.95 -28.36
N SER A 403 10.35 20.93 -29.25
CA SER A 403 9.71 20.90 -30.57
C SER A 403 10.52 20.06 -31.55
N PRO A 404 9.89 19.22 -32.41
CA PRO A 404 10.62 18.48 -33.43
C PRO A 404 11.27 19.42 -34.46
N ALA A 405 12.35 18.98 -35.10
CA ALA A 405 13.04 19.75 -36.14
C ALA A 405 12.10 20.11 -37.31
N MET A 406 12.36 21.21 -38.02
CA MET A 406 11.45 21.73 -39.08
C MET A 406 11.26 20.73 -40.24
N ASP A 407 12.27 19.90 -40.51
CA ASP A 407 12.34 18.87 -41.54
C ASP A 407 11.87 17.47 -41.06
N ALA A 408 11.55 17.33 -39.77
CA ALA A 408 11.05 16.09 -39.15
C ALA A 408 9.58 15.81 -39.55
N SER A 409 9.38 15.45 -40.82
CA SER A 409 8.06 15.31 -41.45
C SER A 409 7.16 14.28 -40.76
N LYS A 410 7.73 13.17 -40.28
CA LYS A 410 6.99 12.07 -39.64
C LYS A 410 6.42 12.50 -38.28
N GLU A 411 7.26 13.07 -37.44
CA GLU A 411 6.96 13.56 -36.10
C GLU A 411 5.93 14.70 -36.16
N ARG A 412 6.14 15.65 -37.08
CA ARG A 412 5.22 16.77 -37.30
C ARG A 412 3.87 16.31 -37.85
N THR A 413 3.86 15.31 -38.72
CA THR A 413 2.61 14.68 -39.18
C THR A 413 1.88 13.98 -38.03
N ALA A 414 2.61 13.35 -37.12
CA ALA A 414 2.01 12.70 -35.96
C ALA A 414 1.33 13.70 -35.01
N LEU A 415 2.00 14.82 -34.72
CA LEU A 415 1.41 15.92 -33.94
C LEU A 415 0.15 16.48 -34.61
N ARG A 416 0.20 16.74 -35.93
CA ARG A 416 -0.96 17.24 -36.68
C ARG A 416 -2.14 16.29 -36.58
N ARG A 417 -1.93 14.98 -36.74
CA ARG A 417 -2.99 13.96 -36.64
C ARG A 417 -3.64 13.92 -35.25
N LEU A 418 -2.84 14.09 -34.19
CA LEU A 418 -3.36 14.18 -32.82
C LEU A 418 -4.23 15.42 -32.63
N GLN A 419 -3.80 16.58 -33.16
CA GLN A 419 -4.57 17.82 -33.11
C GLN A 419 -5.88 17.73 -33.90
N GLU A 420 -5.88 17.08 -35.07
CA GLU A 420 -7.07 16.86 -35.90
C GLU A 420 -8.16 16.06 -35.18
N VAL A 421 -7.78 15.19 -34.24
CA VAL A 421 -8.73 14.42 -33.41
C VAL A 421 -8.97 15.01 -32.02
N GLY A 422 -8.56 16.26 -31.81
CA GLY A 422 -8.86 17.04 -30.61
C GLY A 422 -7.94 16.77 -29.43
N VAL A 423 -6.74 16.22 -29.65
CA VAL A 423 -5.70 16.15 -28.62
C VAL A 423 -4.90 17.46 -28.61
N GLY A 424 -4.87 18.13 -27.46
CA GLY A 424 -4.10 19.37 -27.29
C GLY A 424 -2.60 19.11 -27.33
N VAL A 425 -1.83 20.00 -27.96
CA VAL A 425 -0.35 19.93 -27.99
C VAL A 425 0.22 21.10 -27.24
N LEU A 426 0.72 20.85 -26.04
CA LEU A 426 1.41 21.84 -25.20
C LEU A 426 2.92 21.78 -25.46
N CYS A 427 3.54 22.94 -25.66
CA CYS A 427 4.98 23.04 -25.89
C CYS A 427 5.52 24.36 -25.31
N PRO A 428 6.71 24.38 -24.67
CA PRO A 428 7.33 25.61 -24.18
C PRO A 428 7.36 26.72 -25.22
N ALA A 429 7.02 27.94 -24.82
CA ALA A 429 6.96 29.08 -25.74
C ALA A 429 8.29 29.34 -26.45
N GLN A 430 9.42 29.14 -25.75
CA GLN A 430 10.77 29.27 -26.32
C GLN A 430 11.03 28.22 -27.43
N GLU A 431 10.53 27.00 -27.26
CA GLU A 431 10.65 25.95 -28.27
C GLU A 431 9.83 26.27 -29.52
N LEU A 432 8.62 26.82 -29.34
CA LEU A 432 7.76 27.26 -30.44
C LEU A 432 8.35 28.47 -31.19
N GLN A 433 9.05 29.38 -30.50
CA GLN A 433 9.75 30.50 -31.15
C GLN A 433 10.86 30.00 -32.09
N ALA A 434 11.61 28.98 -31.67
CA ALA A 434 12.69 28.42 -32.49
C ALA A 434 12.16 27.50 -33.59
N ARG A 435 11.14 26.69 -33.27
CA ARG A 435 10.59 25.62 -34.11
C ARG A 435 9.06 25.61 -33.96
N PRO A 436 8.34 26.44 -34.72
CA PRO A 436 6.88 26.53 -34.66
C PRO A 436 6.18 25.17 -34.84
N ILE A 437 5.15 24.91 -34.05
CA ILE A 437 4.20 23.80 -34.23
C ILE A 437 2.83 24.45 -34.45
N PRO A 438 2.19 24.27 -35.63
CA PRO A 438 0.87 24.81 -35.88
C PRO A 438 -0.16 24.34 -34.85
N ASN A 439 -1.10 25.21 -34.48
CA ASN A 439 -2.20 24.94 -33.55
C ASN A 439 -1.77 24.49 -32.14
N ALA A 440 -0.54 24.79 -31.73
CA ALA A 440 -0.03 24.43 -30.41
C ALA A 440 -0.51 25.39 -29.32
N ILE A 441 -0.42 24.95 -28.07
CA ILE A 441 -0.62 25.76 -26.87
C ILE A 441 0.76 26.08 -26.30
N ALA A 442 1.13 27.36 -26.33
CA ALA A 442 2.42 27.82 -25.81
C ALA A 442 2.44 27.76 -24.28
N VAL A 443 3.43 27.11 -23.68
CA VAL A 443 3.59 27.04 -22.23
C VAL A 443 4.61 28.08 -21.78
N TYR A 444 4.19 28.98 -20.89
CA TYR A 444 5.05 29.99 -20.28
C TYR A 444 5.22 29.74 -18.79
N ASP A 445 6.37 30.13 -18.23
CA ASP A 445 6.47 30.34 -16.79
C ASP A 445 5.63 31.54 -16.38
N LEU A 446 5.03 31.52 -15.18
CA LEU A 446 4.24 32.64 -14.66
C LEU A 446 5.00 33.98 -14.73
N LYS A 447 6.32 33.97 -14.51
CA LYS A 447 7.16 35.18 -14.60
C LYS A 447 7.30 35.73 -16.02
N GLN A 448 7.07 34.87 -17.01
CA GLN A 448 7.14 35.17 -18.44
C GLN A 448 5.74 35.26 -19.08
N MET A 449 4.69 35.36 -18.27
CA MET A 449 3.31 35.44 -18.74
C MET A 449 3.16 36.59 -19.77
N PRO A 450 2.60 36.31 -20.96
CA PRO A 450 2.37 37.36 -21.95
C PRO A 450 1.35 38.39 -21.44
N SER A 451 1.53 39.65 -21.83
CA SER A 451 0.51 40.68 -21.59
C SER A 451 -0.76 40.36 -22.38
N LYS A 452 -1.91 40.80 -21.88
CA LYS A 452 -3.20 40.61 -22.56
C LYS A 452 -3.15 41.08 -24.01
N GLY A 453 -3.57 40.23 -24.96
CA GLY A 453 -3.52 40.51 -26.39
C GLY A 453 -2.12 40.53 -27.03
N ALA A 454 -1.06 40.12 -26.32
CA ALA A 454 0.27 40.01 -26.91
C ALA A 454 0.31 38.92 -28.00
N LYS A 455 1.11 39.17 -29.05
CA LYS A 455 1.32 38.19 -30.12
C LYS A 455 2.05 36.96 -29.55
N LEU A 456 1.43 35.78 -29.71
CA LEU A 456 2.03 34.50 -29.34
C LEU A 456 3.09 34.05 -30.38
N PRO A 457 3.99 33.11 -30.03
CA PRO A 457 4.93 32.51 -30.96
C PRO A 457 4.20 31.94 -32.17
N ASP A 458 4.86 31.97 -33.33
CA ASP A 458 4.25 31.45 -34.55
C ASP A 458 3.82 29.98 -34.36
N GLY A 459 2.61 29.67 -34.84
CA GLY A 459 1.97 28.36 -34.65
C GLY A 459 1.18 28.21 -33.34
N ALA A 460 1.45 29.01 -32.31
CA ALA A 460 0.66 28.96 -31.07
C ALA A 460 -0.69 29.68 -31.22
N ILE A 461 -1.77 29.03 -30.81
CA ILE A 461 -3.15 29.56 -30.89
C ILE A 461 -3.66 30.04 -29.53
N ARG A 462 -3.12 29.46 -28.46
CA ARG A 462 -3.41 29.75 -27.06
C ARG A 462 -2.16 29.57 -26.22
N TYR A 463 -2.24 29.93 -24.95
CA TYR A 463 -1.16 29.67 -24.01
C TYR A 463 -1.65 29.07 -22.70
N ALA A 464 -0.76 28.35 -22.04
CA ALA A 464 -0.89 27.83 -20.68
C ALA A 464 0.24 28.40 -19.83
N LEU A 465 0.07 28.39 -18.50
CA LEU A 465 1.09 28.85 -17.56
C LEU A 465 1.57 27.73 -16.65
N THR A 466 2.86 27.68 -16.37
CA THR A 466 3.39 26.87 -15.29
C THR A 466 3.53 27.69 -14.02
N VAL A 467 3.07 27.13 -12.90
CA VAL A 467 3.16 27.69 -11.56
C VAL A 467 3.95 26.71 -10.69
N ARG A 468 4.95 27.18 -9.95
CA ARG A 468 5.83 26.36 -9.09
C ARG A 468 5.22 26.11 -7.71
N GLY A 469 4.34 26.98 -7.26
CA GLY A 469 3.69 26.97 -5.96
C GLY A 469 4.51 27.59 -4.82
N ASP A 470 5.74 28.03 -5.11
CA ASP A 470 6.60 28.82 -4.23
C ASP A 470 6.63 30.33 -4.57
N GLU A 471 5.88 30.76 -5.59
CA GLU A 471 5.77 32.19 -5.95
C GLU A 471 5.09 33.00 -4.86
N SER A 472 5.39 34.28 -4.74
CA SER A 472 4.69 35.21 -3.85
C SER A 472 3.21 35.38 -4.23
N ASP A 473 2.39 35.81 -3.27
CA ASP A 473 0.97 36.13 -3.51
C ASP A 473 0.81 37.25 -4.56
N GLU A 474 1.76 38.19 -4.63
CA GLU A 474 1.83 39.25 -5.63
C GLU A 474 2.10 38.71 -7.04
N GLU A 475 2.95 37.69 -7.17
CA GLU A 475 3.19 36.99 -8.42
C GLU A 475 1.96 36.20 -8.87
N LEU A 476 1.31 35.47 -7.95
CA LEU A 476 0.08 34.73 -8.25
C LEU A 476 -1.09 35.64 -8.61
N ALA A 477 -1.16 36.86 -8.04
CA ALA A 477 -2.21 37.82 -8.34
C ALA A 477 -2.27 38.22 -9.84
N LYS A 478 -1.15 38.08 -10.56
CA LYS A 478 -1.08 38.34 -12.02
C LYS A 478 -2.03 37.44 -12.82
N LEU A 479 -2.32 36.25 -12.30
CA LEU A 479 -3.25 35.29 -12.92
C LEU A 479 -4.66 35.86 -13.13
N LYS A 480 -5.10 36.84 -12.33
CA LYS A 480 -6.41 37.52 -12.53
C LYS A 480 -6.57 38.16 -13.91
N SER A 481 -5.45 38.57 -14.51
CA SER A 481 -5.43 39.23 -15.82
C SER A 481 -5.06 38.29 -16.97
N SER A 482 -4.84 37.01 -16.67
CA SER A 482 -4.41 36.00 -17.62
C SER A 482 -5.56 35.57 -18.54
N GLU A 483 -5.20 35.23 -19.77
CA GLU A 483 -6.05 34.57 -20.78
C GLU A 483 -5.58 33.12 -21.01
N ALA A 484 -4.79 32.57 -20.07
CA ALA A 484 -4.30 31.21 -20.15
C ALA A 484 -5.47 30.21 -20.15
N VAL A 485 -5.41 29.22 -21.02
CA VAL A 485 -6.43 28.15 -21.08
C VAL A 485 -6.23 27.09 -20.00
N MET A 486 -5.07 27.08 -19.34
CA MET A 486 -4.68 26.05 -18.39
C MET A 486 -3.54 26.54 -17.50
N LEU A 487 -3.54 26.09 -16.24
CA LEU A 487 -2.41 26.19 -15.32
C LEU A 487 -1.82 24.80 -15.07
N LEU A 488 -0.49 24.69 -15.19
CA LEU A 488 0.29 23.49 -14.92
C LEU A 488 1.09 23.71 -13.64
N LEU A 489 0.84 22.91 -12.61
CA LEU A 489 1.61 23.04 -11.38
C LEU A 489 2.92 22.24 -11.48
N ARG A 490 4.05 22.94 -11.60
CA ARG A 490 5.41 22.38 -11.70
C ARG A 490 6.19 22.63 -10.41
N VAL A 491 5.83 21.90 -9.36
CA VAL A 491 6.45 22.06 -8.04
C VAL A 491 7.91 21.58 -8.06
N PRO A 492 8.87 22.40 -7.59
CA PRO A 492 10.27 21.99 -7.43
C PRO A 492 10.43 20.83 -6.46
N ASP A 493 11.46 20.00 -6.64
CA ASP A 493 11.67 18.78 -5.83
C ASP A 493 11.92 19.09 -4.35
N GLU A 494 12.50 20.25 -4.05
CA GLU A 494 12.75 20.76 -2.71
C GLU A 494 11.50 21.30 -1.98
N VAL A 495 10.38 21.49 -2.70
CA VAL A 495 9.14 22.03 -2.14
C VAL A 495 8.10 20.92 -1.97
N SER A 496 7.41 20.93 -0.83
CA SER A 496 6.34 19.95 -0.58
C SER A 496 5.20 20.12 -1.59
N ARG A 497 5.09 19.18 -2.54
CA ARG A 497 4.05 19.16 -3.58
C ARG A 497 2.65 19.36 -3.02
N VAL A 498 2.27 18.63 -1.96
CA VAL A 498 0.94 18.73 -1.35
C VAL A 498 0.67 20.14 -0.81
N HIS A 499 1.65 20.76 -0.15
CA HIS A 499 1.48 22.09 0.45
C HIS A 499 1.46 23.18 -0.62
N ALA A 500 2.39 23.13 -1.57
CA ALA A 500 2.44 24.04 -2.71
C ALA A 500 1.15 23.99 -3.53
N SER A 501 0.65 22.78 -3.87
CA SER A 501 -0.63 22.63 -4.57
C SER A 501 -1.78 23.25 -3.78
N ARG A 502 -1.92 22.92 -2.49
CA ARG A 502 -3.00 23.47 -1.66
C ARG A 502 -2.94 25.00 -1.64
N ARG A 503 -1.76 25.56 -1.37
CA ARG A 503 -1.55 27.01 -1.34
C ARG A 503 -2.04 27.68 -2.62
N VAL A 504 -1.61 27.19 -3.80
CA VAL A 504 -2.03 27.74 -5.09
C VAL A 504 -3.54 27.65 -5.27
N PHE A 505 -4.14 26.47 -5.05
CA PHE A 505 -5.60 26.31 -5.18
C PHE A 505 -6.40 27.21 -4.23
N ASN A 506 -5.93 27.42 -3.00
CA ASN A 506 -6.57 28.36 -2.08
C ASN A 506 -6.48 29.78 -2.58
N PHE A 507 -5.28 30.20 -3.01
CA PHE A 507 -5.05 31.53 -3.53
C PHE A 507 -5.98 31.82 -4.70
N LEU A 508 -6.07 30.89 -5.68
CA LEU A 508 -6.96 31.01 -6.83
C LEU A 508 -8.42 31.22 -6.38
N LYS A 509 -8.90 30.38 -5.46
CA LYS A 509 -10.28 30.46 -4.96
C LYS A 509 -10.55 31.75 -4.18
N GLU A 510 -9.68 32.13 -3.25
CA GLU A 510 -9.82 33.36 -2.43
C GLU A 510 -9.79 34.62 -3.31
N ASN A 511 -9.11 34.55 -4.44
CA ASN A 511 -9.00 35.64 -5.41
C ASN A 511 -9.99 35.56 -6.56
N SER A 512 -10.90 34.57 -6.57
CA SER A 512 -11.88 34.34 -7.64
C SER A 512 -11.22 34.27 -9.03
N ILE A 513 -10.09 33.56 -9.11
CA ILE A 513 -9.43 33.19 -10.36
C ILE A 513 -9.95 31.79 -10.71
N ASP A 514 -10.62 31.68 -11.86
CA ASP A 514 -11.16 30.42 -12.39
C ASP A 514 -10.05 29.50 -12.92
#